data_AF-A0A8H4URC2-F1
#
_entry.id   AF-A0A8H4URC2-F1
#
_cell.length_a   1.000
_cell.length_b   1.000
_cell.length_c   1.000
_cell.angle_alpha   90.00
_cell.angle_beta   90.00
_cell.angle_gamma   90.00
#
_symmetry.space_group_name_H-M   'P 1'
#
loop_
_entity.id
_entity.type
_entity.pdbx_description
1 polymer ?
#
loop_
_entity_poly.entity_id
_entity_poly.type
_entity_poly.pdbx_seq_one_letter_code
_entity_poly.pdbx_strand_id
1 'polypeptide(L)'
;MEKTIQNSMEDYEREFVEKNGILHTNRIVEANALKTDFLDRLAQHKTVEAVIDVTPVLLDIEVPGQLDTLHFKRDKDAIFLPDSNEVEIEVKAIELGFADYSVVTGRSKETKIGTGCCGVVPKDFSEAGFQAGDRLWMYGNGMCKTLARSPAALVTKLPADMSFGKVCSLPPGSLTVAYALHQAIRIQKGDTMLVRCSKLFLEAAIQMAIAAEANLYIVSDDETKKEILSRTNLPETHIICGSRFSKSLNKLLGGRGVDVILNSVAGDVSQCFECLSTFGTFIDIADNRDHAIKLPSHQANSNITTITVNSALIAQERPQMLSTAMEKVIALAEAGALKPFVDAKMYPLSKVKEAFEDIGAQSEGGKVVLTVERQDEIKCIEARKKTYRFPPDATYVISGLGGLGRSVARWIGEKGAKHLLLLSRSGGKTTEAIECISSLRRMGVTVETPVCDVSNRADVEKTIAEYRATMPPIKG
;
A
#
# COMPACT_ATOMS: atom_id res chain seq x y z
N MET A 1 26.36 73.67 -6.64
CA MET A 1 25.92 72.64 -7.60
C MET A 1 24.81 71.87 -6.92
N GLU A 2 23.57 72.34 -7.07
CA GLU A 2 22.39 71.70 -6.50
C GLU A 2 22.06 70.46 -7.32
N LYS A 3 21.99 69.30 -6.66
CA LYS A 3 21.52 68.05 -7.28
C LYS A 3 20.10 67.81 -6.81
N THR A 4 19.14 68.04 -7.70
CA THR A 4 17.76 67.54 -7.51
C THR A 4 17.77 66.03 -7.71
N ILE A 5 17.56 65.28 -6.62
CA ILE A 5 17.34 63.83 -6.68
C ILE A 5 15.84 63.61 -6.86
N GLN A 6 15.42 63.23 -8.07
CA GLN A 6 14.06 62.73 -8.32
C GLN A 6 14.03 61.22 -8.03
N ASN A 7 13.57 60.83 -6.83
CA ASN A 7 13.18 59.43 -6.57
C ASN A 7 11.76 59.22 -7.08
N SER A 8 11.48 58.08 -7.70
CA SER A 8 10.12 57.71 -8.10
C SER A 8 9.27 57.52 -6.84
N MET A 9 7.96 57.83 -6.93
CA MET A 9 7.01 57.57 -5.83
C MET A 9 6.88 56.07 -5.46
N GLU A 10 7.54 55.17 -6.19
CA GLU A 10 7.54 53.73 -5.92
C GLU A 10 8.47 53.33 -4.76
N ASP A 11 9.49 54.15 -4.45
CA ASP A 11 10.45 53.90 -3.36
C ASP A 11 9.97 54.37 -1.98
N TYR A 12 8.75 54.92 -1.88
CA TYR A 12 8.17 55.36 -0.61
C TYR A 12 7.33 54.25 0.03
N GLU A 13 7.56 54.00 1.31
CA GLU A 13 6.70 53.13 2.11
C GLU A 13 5.27 53.67 2.12
N ARG A 14 4.30 52.78 1.86
CA ARG A 14 2.89 53.15 1.68
C ARG A 14 2.06 53.00 2.96
N GLU A 15 2.63 52.41 4.00
CA GLU A 15 1.96 52.14 5.27
C GLU A 15 2.89 52.49 6.45
N PHE A 16 2.46 53.45 7.26
CA PHE A 16 3.14 53.86 8.47
C PHE A 16 2.20 53.70 9.67
N VAL A 17 2.77 53.31 10.81
CA VAL A 17 2.07 53.27 12.09
C VAL A 17 2.86 54.10 13.08
N GLU A 18 2.28 55.19 13.58
CA GLU A 18 2.87 55.94 14.68
C GLU A 18 2.60 55.21 16.00
N LYS A 19 3.67 54.93 16.76
CA LYS A 19 3.58 54.42 18.14
C LYS A 19 4.50 55.25 19.02
N ASN A 20 3.94 55.87 20.06
CA ASN A 20 4.69 56.69 21.02
C ASN A 20 5.54 57.81 20.36
N GLY A 21 5.01 58.47 19.33
CA GLY A 21 5.72 59.55 18.62
C GLY A 21 6.77 59.06 17.62
N ILE A 22 6.89 57.75 17.39
CA ILE A 22 7.85 57.16 16.45
C ILE A 22 7.07 56.53 15.29
N LEU A 23 7.48 56.85 14.06
CA LEU A 23 6.93 56.23 12.86
C LEU A 23 7.56 54.85 12.64
N HIS A 24 6.72 53.82 12.55
CA HIS A 24 7.09 52.44 12.23
C HIS A 24 6.52 52.05 10.86
N THR A 25 7.14 51.04 10.22
CA THR A 25 6.62 50.39 9.02
C THR A 25 6.37 48.90 9.29
N ASN A 26 5.29 48.37 8.75
CA ASN A 26 4.95 46.96 8.89
C ASN A 26 5.81 46.12 7.94
N ARG A 27 6.54 45.13 8.47
CA ARG A 27 7.35 44.20 7.68
C ARG A 27 7.01 42.76 8.04
N ILE A 28 6.75 41.94 7.03
CA ILE A 28 6.72 40.49 7.19
C ILE A 28 8.18 40.05 7.39
N VAL A 29 8.47 39.50 8.56
CA VAL A 29 9.78 38.96 8.90
C VAL A 29 9.65 37.48 9.22
N GLU A 30 10.67 36.69 8.89
CA GLU A 30 10.72 35.30 9.30
C GLU A 30 10.80 35.25 10.84
N ALA A 31 9.86 34.53 11.46
CA ALA A 31 9.80 34.42 12.92
C ALA A 31 10.85 33.42 13.43
N ASN A 32 12.13 33.75 13.26
CA ASN A 32 13.26 32.88 13.57
C ASN A 32 13.25 32.42 15.03
N ALA A 33 12.79 33.24 15.98
CA ALA A 33 12.61 32.82 17.36
C ALA A 33 11.57 31.70 17.54
N LEU A 34 10.43 31.78 16.83
CA LEU A 34 9.43 30.70 16.81
C LEU A 34 9.95 29.48 16.06
N LYS A 35 10.74 29.68 15.00
CA LYS A 35 11.37 28.60 14.25
C LYS A 35 12.36 27.83 15.12
N THR A 36 13.22 28.51 15.88
CA THR A 36 14.16 27.88 16.81
C THR A 36 13.44 27.19 17.96
N ASP A 37 12.47 27.83 18.62
CA ASP A 37 11.64 27.16 19.66
C ASP A 37 10.88 25.95 19.10
N PHE A 38 10.36 26.04 17.86
CA PHE A 38 9.69 24.94 17.17
C PHE A 38 10.64 23.80 16.82
N LEU A 39 11.84 24.11 16.30
CA LEU A 39 12.87 23.14 15.97
C LEU A 39 13.47 22.48 17.22
N ASP A 40 13.68 23.23 18.30
CA ASP A 40 14.17 22.72 19.58
C ASP A 40 13.12 21.81 20.24
N ARG A 41 11.83 22.18 20.17
CA ARG A 41 10.75 21.27 20.58
C ARG A 41 10.72 20.01 19.72
N LEU A 42 10.78 20.13 18.38
CA LEU A 42 10.82 18.99 17.46
C LEU A 42 12.03 18.06 17.69
N ALA A 43 13.22 18.61 17.91
CA ALA A 43 14.45 17.87 18.13
C ALA A 43 14.42 17.08 19.45
N GLN A 44 13.72 17.59 20.48
CA GLN A 44 13.49 16.92 21.76
C GLN A 44 12.36 15.86 21.74
N HIS A 45 11.79 15.51 20.57
CA HIS A 45 10.58 14.68 20.46
C HIS A 45 10.75 13.32 19.75
N LYS A 46 11.96 12.88 19.41
CA LYS A 46 12.21 11.50 18.97
C LYS A 46 12.55 10.62 20.17
N THR A 47 11.56 9.94 20.75
CA THR A 47 11.80 8.89 21.74
C THR A 47 11.85 7.55 21.02
N VAL A 48 12.96 6.84 21.14
CA VAL A 48 13.07 5.43 20.74
C VAL A 48 12.64 4.63 21.97
N GLU A 49 11.41 4.13 21.97
CA GLU A 49 10.94 3.22 23.02
C GLU A 49 11.02 1.78 22.50
N ALA A 50 11.60 0.90 23.30
CA ALA A 50 11.44 -0.54 23.13
C ALA A 50 10.02 -0.89 23.60
N VAL A 51 9.13 -1.22 22.66
CA VAL A 51 7.75 -1.57 22.98
C VAL A 51 7.70 -3.05 23.35
N ILE A 52 7.52 -3.34 24.65
CA ILE A 52 7.51 -4.71 25.22
C ILE A 52 6.09 -5.33 25.21
N ASP A 53 5.07 -4.59 24.78
CA ASP A 53 3.69 -5.08 24.69
C ASP A 53 3.05 -4.53 23.41
N VAL A 54 2.68 -5.42 22.48
CA VAL A 54 2.41 -5.11 21.07
C VAL A 54 1.17 -4.22 20.92
N THR A 55 1.37 -2.92 21.14
CA THR A 55 0.48 -1.90 20.57
C THR A 55 0.56 -2.08 19.05
N PRO A 56 -0.56 -2.09 18.32
CA PRO A 56 -0.52 -2.20 16.87
C PRO A 56 0.43 -1.18 16.27
N VAL A 57 1.42 -1.65 15.51
CA VAL A 57 2.44 -0.84 14.84
C VAL A 57 2.54 -1.25 13.39
N LEU A 58 3.00 -0.32 12.56
CA LEU A 58 3.32 -0.54 11.15
C LEU A 58 4.68 0.05 10.83
N LEU A 59 5.36 -0.55 9.86
CA LEU A 59 6.64 -0.06 9.37
C LEU A 59 6.44 1.20 8.53
N ASP A 60 7.29 2.19 8.75
CA ASP A 60 7.34 3.45 8.02
C ASP A 60 8.79 3.82 7.69
N ILE A 61 8.94 4.74 6.74
CA ILE A 61 10.24 5.33 6.41
C ILE A 61 10.10 6.85 6.32
N GLU A 62 10.95 7.57 7.04
CA GLU A 62 10.90 9.04 7.06
C GLU A 62 11.43 9.63 5.74
N VAL A 63 12.54 9.09 5.24
CA VAL A 63 13.20 9.54 4.01
C VAL A 63 13.46 8.34 3.10
N PRO A 64 12.64 8.12 2.05
CA PRO A 64 12.91 7.08 1.06
C PRO A 64 14.32 7.18 0.48
N GLY A 65 15.01 6.04 0.39
CA GLY A 65 16.42 5.95 -0.01
C GLY A 65 17.43 5.98 1.16
N GLN A 66 17.00 6.35 2.37
CA GLN A 66 17.83 6.29 3.58
C GLN A 66 17.28 5.23 4.54
N LEU A 67 17.77 3.99 4.42
CA LEU A 67 17.29 2.85 5.22
C LEU A 67 17.44 3.05 6.74
N ASP A 68 18.37 3.90 7.20
CA ASP A 68 18.50 4.28 8.63
C ASP A 68 17.28 5.01 9.20
N THR A 69 16.43 5.53 8.32
CA THR A 69 15.18 6.19 8.68
C THR A 69 13.98 5.25 8.74
N LEU A 70 14.19 3.94 8.50
CA LEU A 70 13.19 2.91 8.79
C LEU A 70 12.87 2.89 10.29
N HIS A 71 11.58 2.88 10.59
CA HIS A 71 11.09 2.83 11.96
C HIS A 71 9.68 2.27 12.00
N PHE A 72 9.28 1.78 13.16
CA PHE A 72 7.89 1.47 13.41
C PHE A 72 7.18 2.70 13.97
N LYS A 73 5.91 2.87 13.63
CA LYS A 73 5.02 3.85 14.26
C LYS A 73 3.73 3.15 14.67
N ARG A 74 3.02 3.70 15.66
CA ARG A 74 1.70 3.18 16.04
C ARG A 74 0.75 3.20 14.84
N ASP A 75 0.11 2.07 14.60
CA ASP A 75 -1.00 1.96 13.65
C ASP A 75 -2.22 2.63 14.27
N LYS A 76 -2.53 3.84 13.81
CA LYS A 76 -3.67 4.61 14.31
C LYS A 76 -4.99 4.02 13.87
N ASP A 77 -5.00 3.23 12.80
CA ASP A 77 -6.23 2.66 12.24
C ASP A 77 -6.65 1.39 13.00
N ALA A 78 -5.72 0.77 13.72
CA ALA A 78 -5.99 -0.40 14.56
C ALA A 78 -6.98 -0.14 15.71
N ILE A 79 -7.27 1.13 16.06
CA ILE A 79 -8.30 1.48 17.06
C ILE A 79 -9.72 1.29 16.53
N PHE A 80 -9.92 1.35 15.22
CA PHE A 80 -11.23 1.14 14.60
C PHE A 80 -11.53 -0.35 14.61
N LEU A 81 -12.81 -0.74 14.62
CA LEU A 81 -13.17 -2.14 14.39
C LEU A 81 -13.04 -2.45 12.89
N PRO A 82 -12.68 -3.69 12.50
CA PRO A 82 -12.77 -4.12 11.11
C PRO A 82 -14.19 -3.95 10.56
N ASP A 83 -14.32 -3.66 9.27
CA ASP A 83 -15.62 -3.67 8.61
C ASP A 83 -16.21 -5.09 8.59
N SER A 84 -17.52 -5.22 8.35
CA SER A 84 -18.24 -6.51 8.37
C SER A 84 -17.67 -7.55 7.41
N ASN A 85 -17.05 -7.12 6.32
CA ASN A 85 -16.42 -7.97 5.31
C ASN A 85 -14.89 -8.07 5.47
N GLU A 86 -14.31 -7.52 6.53
CA GLU A 86 -12.88 -7.59 6.81
C GLU A 86 -12.56 -8.63 7.89
N VAL A 87 -11.35 -9.16 7.81
CA VAL A 87 -10.77 -10.07 8.79
C VAL A 87 -9.53 -9.42 9.37
N GLU A 88 -9.32 -9.58 10.67
CA GLU A 88 -8.11 -9.13 11.36
C GLU A 88 -7.27 -10.32 11.82
N ILE A 89 -5.94 -10.19 11.74
CA ILE A 89 -5.00 -11.21 12.24
C ILE A 89 -3.89 -10.59 13.10
N GLU A 90 -3.54 -11.29 14.18
CA GLU A 90 -2.26 -11.09 14.88
C GLU A 90 -1.15 -11.66 13.99
N VAL A 91 -0.33 -10.77 13.42
CA VAL A 91 0.69 -11.14 12.43
C VAL A 91 1.82 -11.92 13.10
N LYS A 92 2.27 -12.99 12.43
CA LYS A 92 3.36 -13.87 12.87
C LYS A 92 4.51 -13.93 11.87
N ALA A 93 4.22 -13.74 10.57
CA ALA A 93 5.23 -13.62 9.54
C ALA A 93 4.80 -12.61 8.48
N ILE A 94 5.76 -11.86 7.94
CA ILE A 94 5.54 -10.87 6.88
C ILE A 94 6.45 -11.25 5.71
N GLU A 95 5.91 -11.25 4.50
CA GLU A 95 6.73 -11.39 3.30
C GLU A 95 7.23 -10.02 2.82
N LEU A 96 8.53 -9.92 2.53
CA LEU A 96 9.14 -8.75 1.92
C LEU A 96 9.94 -9.15 0.69
N GLY A 97 9.78 -8.39 -0.38
CA GLY A 97 10.53 -8.60 -1.62
C GLY A 97 11.00 -7.31 -2.27
N PHE A 98 11.48 -7.42 -3.50
CA PHE A 98 12.04 -6.28 -4.23
C PHE A 98 11.03 -5.15 -4.51
N ALA A 99 9.74 -5.47 -4.58
CA ALA A 99 8.67 -4.46 -4.67
C ALA A 99 8.65 -3.54 -3.44
N ASP A 100 8.79 -4.13 -2.24
CA ASP A 100 8.88 -3.39 -0.97
C ASP A 100 10.19 -2.62 -0.88
N TYR A 101 11.30 -3.22 -1.34
CA TYR A 101 12.58 -2.52 -1.45
C TYR A 101 12.48 -1.28 -2.35
N SER A 102 11.71 -1.37 -3.44
CA SER A 102 11.46 -0.24 -4.34
C SER A 102 10.63 0.87 -3.69
N VAL A 103 9.73 0.54 -2.76
CA VAL A 103 9.00 1.51 -1.94
C VAL A 103 9.96 2.24 -1.00
N VAL A 104 10.75 1.50 -0.20
CA VAL A 104 11.64 2.13 0.80
C VAL A 104 12.82 2.87 0.17
N THR A 105 13.18 2.57 -1.08
CA THR A 105 14.21 3.31 -1.83
C THR A 105 13.67 4.47 -2.67
N GLY A 106 12.35 4.72 -2.65
CA GLY A 106 11.72 5.82 -3.40
C GLY A 106 11.67 5.59 -4.91
N ARG A 107 11.82 4.35 -5.38
CA ARG A 107 11.72 3.96 -6.80
C ARG A 107 10.29 3.64 -7.22
N SER A 108 9.41 3.39 -6.25
CA SER A 108 7.98 3.16 -6.45
C SER A 108 7.15 4.42 -6.16
N LYS A 109 5.97 4.52 -6.80
CA LYS A 109 4.93 5.50 -6.43
C LYS A 109 4.08 5.03 -5.24
N GLU A 110 4.14 3.74 -4.91
CA GLU A 110 3.55 3.18 -3.71
C GLU A 110 4.31 3.69 -2.47
N THR A 111 3.59 3.88 -1.37
CA THR A 111 4.12 4.40 -0.09
C THR A 111 3.95 3.41 1.06
N LYS A 112 3.05 2.43 0.92
CA LYS A 112 2.80 1.38 1.91
C LYS A 112 3.76 0.21 1.69
N ILE A 113 4.25 -0.36 2.80
CA ILE A 113 5.26 -1.43 2.80
C ILE A 113 4.62 -2.77 3.17
N GLY A 114 4.91 -3.82 2.42
CA GLY A 114 4.42 -5.18 2.62
C GLY A 114 3.19 -5.47 1.79
N THR A 115 3.21 -6.62 1.09
CA THR A 115 2.12 -7.07 0.21
C THR A 115 1.37 -8.30 0.73
N GLY A 116 1.90 -8.97 1.75
CA GLY A 116 1.24 -10.08 2.39
C GLY A 116 1.83 -10.42 3.76
N CYS A 117 1.05 -11.12 4.56
CA CYS A 117 1.45 -11.59 5.87
C CYS A 117 0.67 -12.84 6.27
N CYS A 118 1.19 -13.59 7.24
CA CYS A 118 0.51 -14.71 7.85
C CYS A 118 0.34 -14.47 9.35
N GLY A 119 -0.74 -15.01 9.92
CA GLY A 119 -1.06 -14.78 11.31
C GLY A 119 -2.20 -15.64 11.83
N VAL A 120 -2.65 -15.30 13.02
CA VAL A 120 -3.73 -15.99 13.72
C VAL A 120 -4.88 -15.03 13.96
N VAL A 121 -6.10 -15.49 13.74
CA VAL A 121 -7.32 -14.73 14.04
C VAL A 121 -7.47 -14.56 15.56
N PRO A 122 -7.53 -13.32 16.09
CA PRO A 122 -7.60 -13.09 17.53
C PRO A 122 -9.01 -13.28 18.12
N LYS A 123 -10.07 -13.19 17.30
CA LYS A 123 -11.47 -13.27 17.70
C LYS A 123 -12.37 -13.68 16.53
N ASP A 124 -13.60 -14.08 16.78
CA ASP A 124 -14.51 -14.53 15.72
C ASP A 124 -14.92 -13.40 14.76
N PHE A 125 -14.91 -13.74 13.47
CA PHE A 125 -15.40 -12.92 12.36
C PHE A 125 -16.44 -13.74 11.57
N SER A 126 -17.56 -14.07 12.22
CA SER A 126 -18.56 -15.01 11.71
C SER A 126 -19.16 -14.61 10.35
N GLU A 127 -19.36 -13.31 10.11
CA GLU A 127 -19.85 -12.81 8.81
C GLU A 127 -18.85 -13.03 7.67
N ALA A 128 -17.55 -13.04 7.99
CA ALA A 128 -16.47 -13.34 7.05
C ALA A 128 -16.11 -14.84 6.98
N GLY A 129 -16.70 -15.68 7.84
CA GLY A 129 -16.46 -17.13 7.86
C GLY A 129 -15.19 -17.59 8.59
N PHE A 130 -14.64 -16.74 9.48
CA PHE A 130 -13.41 -17.04 10.24
C PHE A 130 -13.67 -17.03 11.75
N GLN A 131 -12.96 -17.88 12.47
CA GLN A 131 -13.07 -18.04 13.93
C GLN A 131 -11.73 -17.80 14.61
N ALA A 132 -11.76 -17.47 15.90
CA ALA A 132 -10.56 -17.32 16.71
C ALA A 132 -9.64 -18.54 16.61
N GLY A 133 -8.34 -18.32 16.45
CA GLY A 133 -7.34 -19.38 16.30
C GLY A 133 -7.14 -19.87 14.86
N ASP A 134 -7.98 -19.48 13.89
CA ASP A 134 -7.74 -19.79 12.48
C ASP A 134 -6.37 -19.22 12.05
N ARG A 135 -5.60 -20.04 11.33
CA ARG A 135 -4.29 -19.69 10.77
C ARG A 135 -4.48 -19.22 9.35
N LEU A 136 -4.06 -18.00 9.02
CA LEU A 136 -4.41 -17.37 7.75
C LEU A 136 -3.18 -16.84 7.02
N TRP A 137 -3.24 -16.88 5.68
CA TRP A 137 -2.46 -16.02 4.82
C TRP A 137 -3.36 -14.89 4.31
N MET A 138 -2.87 -13.66 4.43
CA MET A 138 -3.58 -12.44 4.10
C MET A 138 -2.77 -11.65 3.07
N TYR A 139 -3.43 -11.26 1.98
CA TYR A 139 -2.89 -10.40 0.95
C TYR A 139 -3.47 -8.99 1.05
N GLY A 140 -2.66 -7.98 0.73
CA GLY A 140 -3.13 -6.60 0.60
C GLY A 140 -1.98 -5.62 0.74
N ASN A 141 -2.28 -4.33 0.87
CA ASN A 141 -1.27 -3.27 0.79
C ASN A 141 -0.94 -2.70 2.17
N GLY A 142 0.35 -2.62 2.51
CA GLY A 142 0.82 -2.14 3.80
C GLY A 142 0.86 -3.21 4.89
N MET A 143 1.10 -4.46 4.52
CA MET A 143 1.02 -5.62 5.43
C MET A 143 2.21 -5.76 6.39
N CYS A 144 3.22 -4.89 6.30
CA CYS A 144 4.33 -4.86 7.26
C CYS A 144 3.89 -4.18 8.58
N LYS A 145 3.09 -4.90 9.37
CA LYS A 145 2.48 -4.45 10.61
C LYS A 145 2.22 -5.61 11.57
N THR A 146 1.94 -5.34 12.84
CA THR A 146 1.71 -6.37 13.86
C THR A 146 0.26 -6.85 13.98
N LEU A 147 -0.69 -6.03 13.53
CA LEU A 147 -2.11 -6.36 13.46
C LEU A 147 -2.62 -5.99 12.06
N ALA A 148 -2.94 -6.98 11.23
CA ALA A 148 -3.29 -6.76 9.83
C ALA A 148 -4.77 -6.99 9.56
N ARG A 149 -5.32 -6.22 8.62
CA ARG A 149 -6.70 -6.31 8.16
C ARG A 149 -6.76 -6.34 6.64
N SER A 150 -7.67 -7.15 6.12
CA SER A 150 -7.98 -7.20 4.69
C SER A 150 -9.41 -7.71 4.49
N PRO A 151 -10.07 -7.40 3.36
CA PRO A 151 -11.32 -8.05 2.99
C PRO A 151 -11.20 -9.57 3.02
N ALA A 152 -12.25 -10.27 3.45
CA ALA A 152 -12.30 -11.73 3.56
C ALA A 152 -11.92 -12.45 2.25
N ALA A 153 -12.16 -11.82 1.10
CA ALA A 153 -11.78 -12.32 -0.22
C ALA A 153 -10.27 -12.35 -0.51
N LEU A 154 -9.46 -11.61 0.27
CA LEU A 154 -7.99 -11.56 0.19
C LEU A 154 -7.34 -12.31 1.35
N VAL A 155 -8.02 -13.33 1.84
CA VAL A 155 -7.61 -14.13 2.99
C VAL A 155 -7.88 -15.60 2.68
N THR A 156 -6.96 -16.49 3.04
CA THR A 156 -7.15 -17.93 2.90
C THR A 156 -6.62 -18.68 4.12
N LYS A 157 -7.27 -19.81 4.45
CA LYS A 157 -6.88 -20.65 5.59
C LYS A 157 -5.63 -21.45 5.27
N LEU A 158 -4.81 -21.65 6.29
CA LEU A 158 -3.60 -22.47 6.23
C LEU A 158 -3.84 -23.85 6.86
N PRO A 159 -3.28 -24.92 6.30
CA PRO A 159 -3.21 -26.21 6.98
C PRO A 159 -2.52 -26.11 8.34
N ALA A 160 -2.89 -26.98 9.29
CA ALA A 160 -2.43 -26.90 10.68
C ALA A 160 -0.90 -27.05 10.84
N ASP A 161 -0.27 -27.83 9.97
CA ASP A 161 1.15 -28.14 9.95
C ASP A 161 1.99 -27.19 9.07
N MET A 162 1.34 -26.34 8.27
CA MET A 162 2.03 -25.39 7.40
C MET A 162 2.52 -24.18 8.21
N SER A 163 3.85 -23.99 8.26
CA SER A 163 4.44 -22.87 9.00
C SER A 163 4.21 -21.52 8.31
N PHE A 164 4.02 -20.46 9.10
CA PHE A 164 3.84 -19.10 8.57
C PHE A 164 5.04 -18.63 7.75
N GLY A 165 6.26 -18.93 8.22
CA GLY A 165 7.49 -18.63 7.49
C GLY A 165 7.54 -19.31 6.13
N LYS A 166 7.10 -20.57 6.01
CA LYS A 166 7.06 -21.29 4.73
C LYS A 166 6.13 -20.60 3.73
N VAL A 167 4.94 -20.19 4.16
CA VAL A 167 3.99 -19.47 3.28
C VAL A 167 4.54 -18.11 2.87
N CYS A 168 5.05 -17.32 3.83
CA CYS A 168 5.67 -16.04 3.53
C CYS A 168 6.97 -16.18 2.71
N SER A 169 7.59 -17.36 2.62
CA SER A 169 8.75 -17.63 1.78
C SER A 169 8.41 -18.12 0.36
N LEU A 170 7.14 -18.32 0.02
CA LEU A 170 6.75 -18.82 -1.30
C LEU A 170 7.28 -17.92 -2.43
N PRO A 171 7.49 -18.44 -3.65
CA PRO A 171 8.09 -17.65 -4.72
C PRO A 171 7.34 -16.33 -4.95
N PRO A 172 8.05 -15.21 -5.19
CA PRO A 172 7.40 -13.95 -5.48
C PRO A 172 6.48 -14.07 -6.71
N GLY A 173 5.44 -13.23 -6.73
CA GLY A 173 4.47 -13.25 -7.83
C GLY A 173 3.53 -14.46 -7.87
N SER A 174 3.61 -15.40 -6.92
CA SER A 174 2.79 -16.62 -6.87
C SER A 174 1.30 -16.35 -7.03
N LEU A 175 0.74 -15.35 -6.33
CA LEU A 175 -0.68 -15.02 -6.45
C LEU A 175 -1.04 -14.54 -7.88
N THR A 176 -0.22 -13.68 -8.47
CA THR A 176 -0.41 -13.16 -9.83
C THR A 176 -0.37 -14.29 -10.86
N VAL A 177 0.62 -15.18 -10.75
CA VAL A 177 0.78 -16.33 -11.66
C VAL A 177 -0.36 -17.33 -11.48
N ALA A 178 -0.77 -17.63 -10.24
CA ALA A 178 -1.88 -18.53 -9.97
C ALA A 178 -3.19 -18.00 -10.57
N TYR A 179 -3.46 -16.70 -10.40
CA TYR A 179 -4.61 -16.07 -11.02
C TYR A 179 -4.53 -16.15 -12.55
N ALA A 180 -3.40 -15.77 -13.14
CA ALA A 180 -3.20 -15.80 -14.59
C ALA A 180 -3.43 -17.21 -15.18
N LEU A 181 -2.75 -18.22 -14.64
CA LEU A 181 -2.75 -19.56 -15.21
C LEU A 181 -3.99 -20.37 -14.83
N HIS A 182 -4.40 -20.38 -13.56
CA HIS A 182 -5.48 -21.28 -13.13
C HIS A 182 -6.86 -20.68 -13.22
N GLN A 183 -6.99 -19.35 -13.20
CA GLN A 183 -8.30 -18.70 -13.17
C GLN A 183 -8.61 -17.92 -14.45
N ALA A 184 -7.69 -17.10 -14.93
CA ALA A 184 -7.92 -16.27 -16.12
C ALA A 184 -7.94 -17.11 -17.40
N ILE A 185 -7.00 -18.04 -17.57
CA ILE A 185 -6.93 -18.89 -18.78
C ILE A 185 -7.25 -20.36 -18.53
N ARG A 186 -7.19 -20.83 -17.27
CA ARG A 186 -7.38 -22.23 -16.89
C ARG A 186 -6.48 -23.17 -17.71
N ILE A 187 -5.16 -23.02 -17.53
CA ILE A 187 -4.15 -23.85 -18.19
C ILE A 187 -4.47 -25.34 -18.02
N GLN A 188 -4.31 -26.10 -19.11
CA GLN A 188 -4.62 -27.52 -19.20
C GLN A 188 -3.34 -28.35 -19.27
N LYS A 189 -3.48 -29.63 -18.86
CA LYS A 189 -2.45 -30.63 -19.09
C LYS A 189 -2.15 -30.76 -20.57
N GLY A 190 -0.86 -30.72 -20.93
CA GLY A 190 -0.39 -30.83 -22.30
C GLY A 190 -0.37 -29.50 -23.08
N ASP A 191 -0.85 -28.40 -22.51
CA ASP A 191 -0.68 -27.07 -23.12
C ASP A 191 0.81 -26.77 -23.31
N THR A 192 1.17 -26.25 -24.48
CA THR A 192 2.54 -25.84 -24.79
C THR A 192 2.72 -24.40 -24.32
N MET A 193 3.58 -24.18 -23.34
CA MET A 193 3.69 -22.89 -22.66
C MET A 193 5.09 -22.30 -22.82
N LEU A 194 5.16 -21.00 -23.15
CA LEU A 194 6.38 -20.20 -23.08
C LEU A 194 6.33 -19.25 -21.88
N VAL A 195 7.36 -19.27 -21.04
CA VAL A 195 7.56 -18.31 -19.95
C VAL A 195 8.67 -17.33 -20.33
N ARG A 196 8.33 -16.03 -20.39
CA ARG A 196 9.25 -14.91 -20.54
C ARG A 196 9.02 -13.93 -19.39
N CYS A 197 9.61 -14.24 -18.25
CA CYS A 197 9.40 -13.48 -17.02
C CYS A 197 10.71 -12.95 -16.44
N SER A 198 10.62 -11.82 -15.72
CA SER A 198 11.66 -11.37 -14.80
C SER A 198 11.76 -12.32 -13.60
N LYS A 199 12.86 -12.22 -12.85
CA LYS A 199 13.10 -13.07 -11.68
C LYS A 199 11.97 -13.00 -10.64
N LEU A 200 11.24 -11.88 -10.59
CA LEU A 200 10.10 -11.69 -9.68
C LEU A 200 8.93 -12.67 -9.90
N PHE A 201 8.75 -13.21 -11.11
CA PHE A 201 7.62 -14.10 -11.44
C PHE A 201 8.05 -15.46 -11.99
N LEU A 202 9.29 -15.55 -12.46
CA LEU A 202 9.81 -16.69 -13.21
C LEU A 202 9.69 -18.00 -12.43
N GLU A 203 10.06 -17.99 -11.16
CA GLU A 203 10.04 -19.19 -10.34
C GLU A 203 8.62 -19.74 -10.13
N ALA A 204 7.67 -18.89 -9.76
CA ALA A 204 6.27 -19.27 -9.63
C ALA A 204 5.70 -19.78 -10.95
N ALA A 205 6.01 -19.11 -12.07
CA ALA A 205 5.58 -19.50 -13.41
C ALA A 205 6.07 -20.90 -13.79
N ILE A 206 7.34 -21.21 -13.57
CA ILE A 206 7.93 -22.51 -13.85
C ILE A 206 7.24 -23.61 -13.04
N GLN A 207 7.13 -23.42 -11.73
CA GLN A 207 6.59 -24.43 -10.83
C GLN A 207 5.10 -24.68 -11.08
N MET A 208 4.32 -23.63 -11.32
CA MET A 208 2.89 -23.78 -11.63
C MET A 208 2.64 -24.41 -13.00
N ALA A 209 3.48 -24.11 -14.00
CA ALA A 209 3.40 -24.77 -15.31
C ALA A 209 3.76 -26.26 -15.23
N ILE A 210 4.80 -26.62 -14.45
CA ILE A 210 5.15 -28.02 -14.19
C ILE A 210 4.00 -28.73 -13.44
N ALA A 211 3.45 -28.09 -12.40
CA ALA A 211 2.33 -28.64 -11.64
C ALA A 211 1.04 -28.81 -12.47
N ALA A 212 0.87 -27.99 -13.52
CA ALA A 212 -0.20 -28.13 -14.50
C ALA A 212 0.08 -29.20 -15.58
N GLU A 213 1.25 -29.84 -15.56
CA GLU A 213 1.70 -30.78 -16.60
C GLU A 213 1.73 -30.14 -18.00
N ALA A 214 2.11 -28.86 -18.08
CA ALA A 214 2.31 -28.14 -19.34
C ALA A 214 3.65 -28.51 -19.98
N ASN A 215 3.70 -28.48 -21.31
CA ASN A 215 4.92 -28.59 -22.09
C ASN A 215 5.67 -27.25 -22.05
N LEU A 216 6.49 -27.06 -21.01
CA LEU A 216 7.11 -25.79 -20.65
C LEU A 216 8.40 -25.49 -21.43
N TYR A 217 8.48 -24.25 -21.95
CA TYR A 217 9.65 -23.60 -22.53
C TYR A 217 9.90 -22.27 -21.84
N ILE A 218 11.17 -21.87 -21.69
CA ILE A 218 11.56 -20.69 -20.93
C ILE A 218 12.52 -19.84 -21.75
N VAL A 219 12.34 -18.52 -21.74
CA VAL A 219 13.31 -17.56 -22.26
C VAL A 219 14.02 -16.91 -21.08
N SER A 220 15.34 -17.06 -20.98
CA SER A 220 16.16 -16.47 -19.92
C SER A 220 17.58 -16.17 -20.39
N ASP A 221 18.34 -15.42 -19.58
CA ASP A 221 19.80 -15.33 -19.74
C ASP A 221 20.50 -16.63 -19.28
N ASP A 222 21.81 -16.72 -19.54
CA ASP A 222 22.63 -17.89 -19.25
C ASP A 222 22.82 -18.12 -17.73
N GLU A 223 22.83 -17.07 -16.93
CA GLU A 223 22.97 -17.17 -15.47
C GLU A 223 21.73 -17.81 -14.87
N THR A 224 20.56 -17.28 -15.24
CA THR A 224 19.25 -17.77 -14.83
C THR A 224 18.99 -19.18 -15.37
N LYS A 225 19.47 -19.50 -16.58
CA LYS A 225 19.39 -20.86 -17.13
C LYS A 225 20.08 -21.89 -16.23
N LYS A 226 21.28 -21.60 -15.72
CA LYS A 226 22.00 -22.50 -14.81
C LYS A 226 21.22 -22.72 -13.51
N GLU A 227 20.64 -21.66 -12.98
CA GLU A 227 19.81 -21.73 -11.78
C GLU A 227 18.60 -22.66 -12.00
N ILE A 228 17.84 -22.44 -13.08
CA ILE A 228 16.66 -23.28 -13.42
C ILE A 228 17.06 -24.76 -13.57
N LEU A 229 18.16 -25.06 -14.26
CA LEU A 229 18.62 -26.44 -14.47
C LEU A 229 19.07 -27.12 -13.18
N SER A 230 19.59 -26.36 -12.22
CA SER A 230 19.99 -26.89 -10.91
C SER A 230 18.80 -27.20 -9.99
N ARG A 231 17.62 -26.62 -10.27
CA ARG A 231 16.43 -26.68 -9.41
C ARG A 231 15.27 -27.46 -10.02
N THR A 232 15.32 -27.76 -11.31
CA THR A 232 14.25 -28.43 -12.04
C THR A 232 14.78 -29.58 -12.89
N ASN A 233 13.91 -30.51 -13.26
CA ASN A 233 14.24 -31.60 -14.17
C ASN A 233 13.94 -31.24 -15.64
N LEU A 234 13.90 -29.95 -15.99
CA LEU A 234 13.61 -29.51 -17.35
C LEU A 234 14.79 -29.85 -18.27
N PRO A 235 14.55 -30.30 -19.51
CA PRO A 235 15.61 -30.49 -20.49
C PRO A 235 16.30 -29.15 -20.78
N GLU A 236 17.63 -29.18 -20.94
CA GLU A 236 18.39 -27.97 -21.29
C GLU A 236 17.88 -27.30 -22.57
N THR A 237 17.41 -28.09 -23.53
CA THR A 237 16.84 -27.62 -24.80
C THR A 237 15.54 -26.82 -24.63
N HIS A 238 14.87 -26.91 -23.48
CA HIS A 238 13.65 -26.16 -23.18
C HIS A 238 13.93 -24.75 -22.64
N ILE A 239 15.19 -24.43 -22.34
CA ILE A 239 15.60 -23.11 -21.87
C ILE A 239 16.39 -22.42 -22.98
N ILE A 240 15.76 -21.40 -23.56
CA ILE A 240 16.25 -20.69 -24.74
C ILE A 240 16.94 -19.41 -24.31
N CYS A 241 18.24 -19.35 -24.56
CA CYS A 241 19.05 -18.15 -24.36
C CYS A 241 19.25 -17.40 -25.68
N GLY A 242 19.19 -16.07 -25.62
CA GLY A 242 19.52 -15.19 -26.74
C GLY A 242 18.37 -14.33 -27.27
N SER A 243 18.73 -13.36 -28.12
CA SER A 243 17.83 -12.30 -28.59
C SER A 243 16.84 -12.73 -29.68
N ARG A 244 17.01 -13.91 -30.28
CA ARG A 244 16.16 -14.45 -31.36
C ARG A 244 15.46 -15.76 -30.96
N PHE A 245 14.81 -15.75 -29.80
CA PHE A 245 14.19 -16.96 -29.23
C PHE A 245 13.08 -17.54 -30.11
N SER A 246 12.38 -16.71 -30.91
CA SER A 246 11.29 -17.20 -31.77
C SER A 246 11.74 -18.21 -32.82
N LYS A 247 12.90 -17.98 -33.44
CA LYS A 247 13.49 -18.92 -34.40
C LYS A 247 13.91 -20.23 -33.75
N SER A 248 14.53 -20.16 -32.58
CA SER A 248 14.95 -21.34 -31.82
C SER A 248 13.75 -22.19 -31.42
N LEU A 249 12.69 -21.56 -30.92
CA LEU A 249 11.47 -22.25 -30.50
C LEU A 249 10.72 -22.84 -31.70
N ASN A 250 10.63 -22.11 -32.82
CA ASN A 250 10.00 -22.61 -34.04
C ASN A 250 10.70 -23.88 -34.55
N LYS A 251 12.04 -23.90 -34.56
CA LYS A 251 12.82 -25.09 -34.93
C LYS A 251 12.56 -26.27 -33.99
N LEU A 252 12.46 -26.00 -32.69
CA LEU A 252 12.23 -27.02 -31.66
C LEU A 252 10.82 -27.63 -31.73
N LEU A 253 9.83 -26.81 -32.08
CA LEU A 253 8.41 -27.18 -32.14
C LEU A 253 7.93 -27.50 -33.57
N GLY A 254 8.82 -27.57 -34.55
CA GLY A 254 8.46 -27.87 -35.94
C GLY A 254 7.45 -26.88 -36.55
N GLY A 255 7.49 -25.61 -36.13
CA GLY A 255 6.59 -24.57 -36.62
C GLY A 255 5.19 -24.53 -35.99
N ARG A 256 4.86 -25.42 -35.05
CA ARG A 256 3.53 -25.42 -34.37
C ARG A 256 3.29 -24.14 -33.55
N GLY A 257 4.34 -23.63 -32.89
CA GLY A 257 4.22 -22.56 -31.90
C GLY A 257 3.75 -23.06 -30.54
N VAL A 258 3.42 -22.12 -29.65
CA VAL A 258 2.97 -22.37 -28.27
C VAL A 258 1.53 -21.93 -28.06
N ASP A 259 0.82 -22.64 -27.20
CA ASP A 259 -0.59 -22.42 -26.90
C ASP A 259 -0.75 -21.28 -25.87
N VAL A 260 0.21 -21.12 -24.95
CA VAL A 260 0.19 -20.08 -23.90
C VAL A 260 1.53 -19.37 -23.82
N ILE A 261 1.51 -18.05 -23.68
CA ILE A 261 2.69 -17.25 -23.35
C ILE A 261 2.40 -16.45 -22.09
N LEU A 262 3.25 -16.58 -21.07
CA LEU A 262 3.26 -15.70 -19.91
C LEU A 262 4.45 -14.75 -20.00
N ASN A 263 4.16 -13.45 -20.14
CA ASN A 263 5.14 -12.39 -20.25
C ASN A 263 5.09 -11.46 -19.04
N SER A 264 6.26 -11.15 -18.45
CA SER A 264 6.39 -10.07 -17.45
C SER A 264 7.50 -9.07 -17.80
N VAL A 265 8.10 -9.21 -18.98
CA VAL A 265 9.19 -8.35 -19.45
C VAL A 265 8.59 -7.27 -20.35
N ALA A 266 8.81 -6.00 -19.99
CA ALA A 266 8.36 -4.85 -20.76
C ALA A 266 9.10 -4.71 -22.10
N GLY A 267 8.56 -3.90 -23.01
CA GLY A 267 9.16 -3.60 -24.31
C GLY A 267 8.60 -4.43 -25.46
N ASP A 268 9.43 -4.71 -26.46
CA ASP A 268 8.99 -5.40 -27.68
C ASP A 268 8.59 -6.86 -27.40
N VAL A 269 7.36 -7.19 -27.78
CA VAL A 269 6.74 -8.51 -27.64
C VAL A 269 6.49 -9.20 -28.99
N SER A 270 6.99 -8.62 -30.10
CA SER A 270 6.77 -9.15 -31.46
C SER A 270 7.18 -10.62 -31.59
N GLN A 271 8.32 -11.00 -31.00
CA GLN A 271 8.78 -12.40 -31.00
C GLN A 271 7.89 -13.34 -30.18
N CYS A 272 7.17 -12.85 -29.17
CA CYS A 272 6.18 -13.66 -28.46
C CYS A 272 5.05 -14.02 -29.43
N PHE A 273 4.53 -13.03 -30.15
CA PHE A 273 3.49 -13.26 -31.15
C PHE A 273 3.98 -14.17 -32.29
N GLU A 274 5.22 -14.01 -32.78
CA GLU A 274 5.81 -14.95 -33.77
C GLU A 274 5.82 -16.42 -33.33
N CYS A 275 5.80 -16.67 -32.01
CA CYS A 275 5.76 -18.02 -31.44
C CYS A 275 4.35 -18.52 -31.13
N LEU A 276 3.37 -17.63 -31.05
CA LEU A 276 2.03 -17.97 -30.58
C LEU A 276 1.27 -18.75 -31.66
N SER A 277 0.71 -19.90 -31.28
CA SER A 277 -0.10 -20.72 -32.17
C SER A 277 -1.45 -20.05 -32.45
N THR A 278 -2.13 -20.49 -33.52
CA THR A 278 -3.56 -20.19 -33.70
C THR A 278 -4.32 -20.67 -32.47
N PHE A 279 -5.32 -19.90 -32.02
CA PHE A 279 -6.04 -20.10 -30.76
C PHE A 279 -5.22 -19.88 -29.48
N GLY A 280 -3.96 -19.45 -29.61
CA GLY A 280 -3.08 -19.23 -28.47
C GLY A 280 -3.50 -18.03 -27.61
N THR A 281 -3.05 -18.05 -26.36
CA THR A 281 -3.28 -16.98 -25.39
C THR A 281 -1.97 -16.32 -24.96
N PHE A 282 -1.89 -15.00 -25.14
CA PHE A 282 -0.81 -14.16 -24.64
C PHE A 282 -1.26 -13.46 -23.35
N ILE A 283 -0.56 -13.75 -22.24
CA ILE A 283 -0.80 -13.15 -20.93
C ILE A 283 0.34 -12.19 -20.62
N ASP A 284 0.00 -10.93 -20.36
CA ASP A 284 0.94 -9.91 -19.94
C ASP A 284 0.69 -9.47 -18.50
N ILE A 285 1.68 -9.72 -17.65
CA ILE A 285 1.72 -9.30 -16.24
C ILE A 285 2.75 -8.17 -16.01
N ALA A 286 3.36 -7.65 -17.08
CA ALA A 286 4.27 -6.51 -16.98
C ALA A 286 3.51 -5.22 -16.64
N ASP A 287 4.17 -4.32 -15.92
CA ASP A 287 3.65 -2.97 -15.68
C ASP A 287 3.87 -2.08 -16.91
N ASN A 288 2.92 -2.13 -17.86
CA ASN A 288 2.98 -1.45 -19.15
C ASN A 288 2.14 -0.16 -19.20
N ARG A 289 2.12 0.62 -18.11
CA ARG A 289 1.33 1.87 -18.01
C ARG A 289 1.52 2.86 -19.17
N ASP A 290 2.69 2.84 -19.81
CA ASP A 290 3.03 3.76 -20.91
C ASP A 290 3.08 3.10 -22.30
N HIS A 291 2.84 1.79 -22.42
CA HIS A 291 3.00 1.05 -23.67
C HIS A 291 1.84 0.07 -23.92
N ALA A 292 0.94 0.41 -24.84
CA ALA A 292 -0.11 -0.51 -25.26
C ALA A 292 0.46 -1.64 -26.12
N ILE A 293 0.16 -2.89 -25.78
CA ILE A 293 0.45 -4.05 -26.62
C ILE A 293 -0.38 -3.95 -27.90
N LYS A 294 0.30 -3.91 -29.05
CA LYS A 294 -0.36 -3.92 -30.36
C LYS A 294 -0.30 -5.32 -30.93
N LEU A 295 -1.47 -5.87 -31.27
CA LEU A 295 -1.56 -7.14 -31.97
C LEU A 295 -0.96 -6.97 -33.38
N PRO A 296 -0.02 -7.84 -33.81
CA PRO A 296 0.51 -7.78 -35.17
C PRO A 296 -0.58 -8.04 -36.22
N SER A 297 -0.62 -7.25 -37.29
CA SER A 297 -1.66 -7.34 -38.33
C SER A 297 -1.69 -8.68 -39.07
N HIS A 298 -0.55 -9.35 -39.23
CA HIS A 298 -0.45 -10.65 -39.89
C HIS A 298 -1.05 -11.80 -39.06
N GLN A 299 -1.42 -11.56 -37.80
CA GLN A 299 -2.10 -12.52 -36.93
C GLN A 299 -3.61 -12.23 -36.79
N ALA A 300 -4.12 -11.23 -37.51
CA ALA A 300 -5.56 -10.99 -37.58
C ALA A 300 -6.29 -12.28 -38.02
N ASN A 301 -7.43 -12.56 -37.38
CA ASN A 301 -8.26 -13.74 -37.64
C ASN A 301 -7.63 -15.11 -37.25
N SER A 302 -6.69 -15.14 -36.30
CA SER A 302 -6.07 -16.38 -35.77
C SER A 302 -6.66 -16.87 -34.44
N ASN A 303 -7.82 -16.35 -34.03
CA ASN A 303 -8.49 -16.67 -32.75
C ASN A 303 -7.60 -16.51 -31.50
N ILE A 304 -6.63 -15.60 -31.55
CA ILE A 304 -5.73 -15.33 -30.43
C ILE A 304 -6.45 -14.52 -29.35
N THR A 305 -6.14 -14.85 -28.09
CA THR A 305 -6.59 -14.09 -26.91
C THR A 305 -5.41 -13.35 -26.28
N THR A 306 -5.60 -12.08 -25.92
CA THR A 306 -4.61 -11.30 -25.17
C THR A 306 -5.23 -10.83 -23.86
N ILE A 307 -4.54 -11.08 -22.74
CA ILE A 307 -5.01 -10.73 -21.39
C ILE A 307 -3.92 -9.94 -20.67
N THR A 308 -4.29 -8.82 -20.06
CA THR A 308 -3.44 -8.12 -19.10
C THR A 308 -3.88 -8.47 -17.67
N VAL A 309 -2.93 -8.72 -16.79
CA VAL A 309 -3.20 -9.09 -15.40
C VAL A 309 -2.43 -8.16 -14.46
N ASN A 310 -3.18 -7.44 -13.62
CA ASN A 310 -2.65 -6.62 -12.54
C ASN A 310 -3.33 -7.03 -11.23
N SER A 311 -2.67 -7.89 -10.45
CA SER A 311 -3.23 -8.42 -9.19
C SER A 311 -3.46 -7.34 -8.14
N ALA A 312 -2.65 -6.28 -8.11
CA ALA A 312 -2.85 -5.15 -7.19
C ALA A 312 -4.15 -4.39 -7.51
N LEU A 313 -4.42 -4.12 -8.80
CA LEU A 313 -5.68 -3.50 -9.22
C LEU A 313 -6.88 -4.41 -8.96
N ILE A 314 -6.73 -5.71 -9.20
CA ILE A 314 -7.78 -6.70 -8.89
C ILE A 314 -8.06 -6.70 -7.39
N ALA A 315 -7.04 -6.72 -6.53
CA ALA A 315 -7.21 -6.69 -5.08
C ALA A 315 -7.94 -5.43 -4.61
N GLN A 316 -7.66 -4.28 -5.24
CA GLN A 316 -8.30 -3.01 -4.90
C GLN A 316 -9.77 -2.94 -5.35
N GLU A 317 -10.06 -3.31 -6.59
CA GLU A 317 -11.36 -3.02 -7.23
C GLU A 317 -12.30 -4.23 -7.23
N ARG A 318 -11.75 -5.45 -7.22
CA ARG A 318 -12.49 -6.72 -7.34
C ARG A 318 -11.82 -7.86 -6.55
N PRO A 319 -11.63 -7.72 -5.23
CA PRO A 319 -10.86 -8.67 -4.41
C PRO A 319 -11.35 -10.12 -4.49
N GLN A 320 -12.65 -10.34 -4.69
CA GLN A 320 -13.27 -11.66 -4.87
C GLN A 320 -12.62 -12.49 -5.98
N MET A 321 -12.04 -11.83 -6.99
CA MET A 321 -11.37 -12.50 -8.10
C MET A 321 -10.05 -13.16 -7.71
N LEU A 322 -9.46 -12.89 -6.54
CA LEU A 322 -8.19 -13.52 -6.13
C LEU A 322 -8.37 -14.70 -5.17
N SER A 323 -9.56 -14.89 -4.59
CA SER A 323 -9.84 -15.92 -3.58
C SER A 323 -9.39 -17.32 -4.02
N THR A 324 -9.87 -17.80 -5.17
CA THR A 324 -9.52 -19.11 -5.72
C THR A 324 -8.02 -19.22 -6.06
N ALA A 325 -7.40 -18.13 -6.52
CA ALA A 325 -5.96 -18.10 -6.78
C ALA A 325 -5.15 -18.23 -5.49
N MET A 326 -5.58 -17.60 -4.39
CA MET A 326 -4.94 -17.75 -3.08
C MET A 326 -5.04 -19.19 -2.56
N GLU A 327 -6.22 -19.80 -2.63
CA GLU A 327 -6.42 -21.20 -2.25
C GLU A 327 -5.53 -22.14 -3.08
N LYS A 328 -5.42 -21.88 -4.39
CA LYS A 328 -4.58 -22.67 -5.29
C LYS A 328 -3.10 -22.57 -4.91
N VAL A 329 -2.60 -21.40 -4.53
CA VAL A 329 -1.21 -21.21 -4.07
C VAL A 329 -0.96 -22.07 -2.82
N ILE A 330 -1.85 -22.03 -1.84
CA ILE A 330 -1.72 -22.84 -0.61
C ILE A 330 -1.77 -24.34 -0.93
N ALA A 331 -2.69 -24.77 -1.78
CA ALA A 331 -2.79 -26.18 -2.18
C ALA A 331 -1.53 -26.69 -2.88
N LEU A 332 -0.91 -25.88 -3.75
CA LEU A 332 0.35 -26.23 -4.40
C LEU A 332 1.53 -26.25 -3.41
N ALA A 333 1.56 -25.33 -2.45
CA ALA A 333 2.57 -25.29 -1.40
C ALA A 333 2.48 -26.48 -0.43
N GLU A 334 1.25 -26.91 -0.12
CA GLU A 334 0.97 -28.09 0.70
C GLU A 334 1.43 -29.37 -0.02
N ALA A 335 1.11 -29.50 -1.31
CA ALA A 335 1.55 -30.62 -2.15
C ALA A 335 3.06 -30.61 -2.43
N GLY A 336 3.80 -29.57 -2.00
CA GLY A 336 5.23 -29.41 -2.29
C GLY A 336 5.57 -29.08 -3.75
N ALA A 337 4.55 -28.74 -4.54
CA ALA A 337 4.66 -28.36 -5.95
C ALA A 337 5.02 -26.88 -6.13
N LEU A 338 4.88 -26.06 -5.09
CA LEU A 338 5.32 -24.67 -5.04
C LEU A 338 6.18 -24.42 -3.80
N LYS A 339 7.46 -24.13 -4.01
CA LYS A 339 8.45 -23.88 -2.94
C LYS A 339 9.56 -22.96 -3.46
N PRO A 340 10.23 -22.19 -2.60
CA PRO A 340 11.35 -21.37 -3.04
C PRO A 340 12.53 -22.22 -3.60
N PHE A 341 13.22 -21.72 -4.62
CA PHE A 341 14.46 -22.26 -5.18
C PHE A 341 15.62 -22.07 -4.20
N VAL A 342 15.59 -20.94 -3.48
CA VAL A 342 16.51 -20.59 -2.41
C VAL A 342 15.71 -20.22 -1.18
N ASP A 343 15.98 -20.88 -0.05
CA ASP A 343 15.29 -20.59 1.20
C ASP A 343 15.42 -19.10 1.58
N ALA A 344 14.28 -18.45 1.76
CA ALA A 344 14.24 -17.05 2.18
C ALA A 344 14.83 -16.92 3.59
N LYS A 345 15.71 -15.95 3.77
CA LYS A 345 16.25 -15.65 5.11
C LYS A 345 15.13 -15.11 6.00
N MET A 346 15.16 -15.56 7.26
CA MET A 346 14.22 -15.15 8.30
C MET A 346 14.91 -14.12 9.19
N TYR A 347 14.24 -13.00 9.44
CA TYR A 347 14.73 -11.94 10.33
C TYR A 347 13.68 -11.64 11.40
N PRO A 348 14.06 -11.44 12.66
CA PRO A 348 13.14 -10.86 13.63
C PRO A 348 12.78 -9.42 13.23
N LEU A 349 11.64 -8.94 13.70
CA LEU A 349 11.11 -7.62 13.33
C LEU A 349 12.10 -6.47 13.64
N SER A 350 12.93 -6.64 14.68
CA SER A 350 14.00 -5.72 15.08
C SER A 350 15.12 -5.54 14.04
N LYS A 351 15.28 -6.50 13.13
CA LYS A 351 16.33 -6.52 12.09
C LYS A 351 15.81 -6.13 10.71
N VAL A 352 14.70 -5.38 10.65
CA VAL A 352 14.08 -4.94 9.39
C VAL A 352 15.04 -4.20 8.44
N LYS A 353 15.98 -3.41 8.96
CA LYS A 353 16.98 -2.72 8.14
C LYS A 353 17.88 -3.72 7.39
N GLU A 354 18.44 -4.68 8.13
CA GLU A 354 19.30 -5.74 7.58
C GLU A 354 18.54 -6.59 6.56
N ALA A 355 17.24 -6.85 6.82
CA ALA A 355 16.37 -7.53 5.87
C ALA A 355 16.27 -6.78 4.53
N PHE A 356 16.11 -5.44 4.53
CA PHE A 356 16.09 -4.65 3.30
C PHE A 356 17.44 -4.54 2.61
N GLU A 357 18.54 -4.48 3.36
CA GLU A 357 19.90 -4.53 2.79
C GLU A 357 20.12 -5.85 2.03
N ASP A 358 19.66 -6.96 2.60
CA ASP A 358 19.72 -8.28 1.97
C ASP A 358 18.84 -8.41 0.73
N ILE A 359 17.61 -7.85 0.75
CA ILE A 359 16.78 -7.78 -0.46
C ILE A 359 17.50 -6.98 -1.55
N GLY A 360 18.08 -5.83 -1.20
CA GLY A 360 18.83 -4.98 -2.12
C GLY A 360 20.01 -5.69 -2.78
N ALA A 361 20.74 -6.52 -2.01
CA ALA A 361 21.87 -7.31 -2.51
C ALA A 361 21.47 -8.44 -3.48
N GLN A 362 20.25 -8.97 -3.37
CA GLN A 362 19.74 -10.07 -4.18
C GLN A 362 19.08 -9.63 -5.51
N SER A 363 18.96 -8.32 -5.75
CA SER A 363 18.26 -7.72 -6.90
C SER A 363 16.77 -8.15 -7.01
N GLU A 364 16.19 -8.22 -8.21
CA GLU A 364 14.74 -8.40 -8.43
C GLU A 364 14.15 -9.70 -7.87
N GLY A 365 14.97 -10.74 -7.66
CA GLY A 365 14.55 -12.01 -7.05
C GLY A 365 14.65 -12.03 -5.52
N GLY A 366 15.15 -10.96 -4.90
CA GLY A 366 15.37 -10.89 -3.46
C GLY A 366 14.10 -11.05 -2.66
N LYS A 367 14.11 -11.99 -1.72
CA LYS A 367 13.00 -12.27 -0.81
C LYS A 367 13.51 -12.61 0.57
N VAL A 368 12.84 -12.05 1.58
CA VAL A 368 13.08 -12.34 3.00
C VAL A 368 11.74 -12.43 3.72
N VAL A 369 11.76 -12.99 4.92
CA VAL A 369 10.59 -13.07 5.79
C VAL A 369 10.93 -12.41 7.12
N LEU A 370 10.06 -11.51 7.57
CA LEU A 370 10.12 -11.02 8.95
C LEU A 370 9.28 -11.92 9.85
N THR A 371 9.85 -12.41 10.93
CA THR A 371 9.12 -13.09 12.01
C THR A 371 8.70 -12.06 13.04
N VAL A 372 7.47 -12.18 13.52
CA VAL A 372 6.88 -11.25 14.49
C VAL A 372 6.60 -11.99 15.79
N GLU A 373 7.40 -11.69 16.82
CA GLU A 373 7.25 -12.23 18.16
C GLU A 373 6.86 -11.14 19.15
N ARG A 374 6.10 -11.51 20.20
CA ARG A 374 5.65 -10.54 21.21
C ARG A 374 6.80 -9.87 21.98
N GLN A 375 7.96 -10.50 21.99
CA GLN A 375 9.15 -10.05 22.72
C GLN A 375 10.13 -9.25 21.84
N ASP A 376 9.78 -8.99 20.57
CA ASP A 376 10.66 -8.25 19.66
C ASP A 376 10.85 -6.80 20.10
N GLU A 377 12.10 -6.41 20.38
CA GLU A 377 12.46 -5.03 20.68
C GLU A 377 12.64 -4.22 19.38
N ILE A 378 11.65 -3.40 19.04
CA ILE A 378 11.66 -2.59 17.82
C ILE A 378 11.88 -1.10 18.11
N LYS A 379 12.52 -0.40 17.16
CA LYS A 379 12.59 1.06 17.16
C LYS A 379 11.23 1.63 16.77
N CYS A 380 10.40 1.94 17.76
CA CYS A 380 9.17 2.69 17.56
C CYS A 380 9.44 4.19 17.69
N ILE A 381 9.24 4.96 16.61
CA ILE A 381 9.24 6.42 16.68
C ILE A 381 7.79 6.85 16.91
N GLU A 382 7.53 7.33 18.12
CA GLU A 382 6.30 8.04 18.39
C GLU A 382 6.47 9.50 18.00
N ALA A 383 5.63 10.00 17.10
CA ALA A 383 5.32 11.42 17.12
C ALA A 383 4.64 11.70 18.47
N ARG A 384 5.41 12.14 19.47
CA ARG A 384 4.90 12.41 20.82
C ARG A 384 3.61 13.22 20.69
N LYS A 385 2.54 12.75 21.36
CA LYS A 385 1.18 13.32 21.30
C LYS A 385 1.27 14.83 21.23
N LYS A 386 0.59 15.45 20.26
CA LYS A 386 0.27 16.88 20.33
C LYS A 386 -0.36 17.07 21.71
N THR A 387 0.37 17.68 22.64
CA THR A 387 0.03 17.77 24.07
C THR A 387 -1.25 18.55 24.28
N TYR A 388 -1.65 19.32 23.27
CA TYR A 388 -2.91 20.00 23.22
C TYR A 388 -4.07 19.04 22.90
N ARG A 389 -4.94 18.86 23.89
CA ARG A 389 -6.28 18.32 23.72
C ARG A 389 -7.30 19.40 24.03
N PHE A 390 -8.39 19.41 23.28
CA PHE A 390 -9.54 20.21 23.64
C PHE A 390 -10.27 19.55 24.83
N PRO A 391 -10.57 20.31 25.89
CA PRO A 391 -11.45 19.85 26.96
C PRO A 391 -12.75 19.21 26.41
N PRO A 392 -13.08 17.98 26.82
CA PRO A 392 -14.30 17.30 26.35
C PRO A 392 -15.56 17.92 26.94
N ASP A 393 -15.46 18.65 28.06
CA ASP A 393 -16.51 19.39 28.75
C ASP A 393 -16.69 20.82 28.22
N ALA A 394 -16.35 21.07 26.96
CA ALA A 394 -16.42 22.38 26.34
C ALA A 394 -17.02 22.33 24.94
N THR A 395 -17.70 23.42 24.58
CA THR A 395 -18.24 23.65 23.23
C THR A 395 -17.31 24.57 22.45
N TYR A 396 -17.06 24.23 21.19
CA TYR A 396 -16.28 25.04 20.26
C TYR A 396 -17.15 25.54 19.12
N VAL A 397 -17.12 26.86 18.88
CA VAL A 397 -17.96 27.51 17.88
C VAL A 397 -17.14 27.79 16.62
N ILE A 398 -17.58 27.23 15.49
CA ILE A 398 -16.94 27.47 14.19
C ILE A 398 -17.93 28.21 13.29
N SER A 399 -17.53 29.37 12.79
CA SER A 399 -18.30 30.10 11.78
C SER A 399 -17.94 29.61 10.37
N GLY A 400 -18.94 29.07 9.69
CA GLY A 400 -18.86 28.59 8.31
C GLY A 400 -18.64 27.08 8.20
N LEU A 401 -19.47 26.43 7.37
CA LEU A 401 -19.32 25.03 6.96
C LEU A 401 -18.68 24.87 5.56
N GLY A 402 -17.86 25.85 5.14
CA GLY A 402 -17.04 25.74 3.93
C GLY A 402 -15.89 24.73 4.08
N GLY A 403 -15.03 24.60 3.05
CA GLY A 403 -13.93 23.63 3.07
C GLY A 403 -12.99 23.76 4.27
N LEU A 404 -12.61 24.99 4.63
CA LEU A 404 -11.77 25.26 5.81
C LEU A 404 -12.49 24.95 7.11
N GLY A 405 -13.74 25.40 7.28
CA GLY A 405 -14.53 25.15 8.50
C GLY A 405 -14.72 23.66 8.76
N ARG A 406 -15.01 22.86 7.72
CA ARG A 406 -15.11 21.39 7.82
C ARG A 406 -13.77 20.73 8.14
N SER A 407 -12.66 21.25 7.62
CA SER A 407 -11.32 20.76 7.93
C SER A 407 -10.95 21.02 9.40
N VAL A 408 -11.20 22.24 9.87
CA VAL A 408 -10.97 22.64 11.28
C VAL A 408 -11.87 21.85 12.22
N ALA A 409 -13.16 21.67 11.89
CA ALA A 409 -14.09 20.89 12.71
C ALA A 409 -13.59 19.45 12.93
N ARG A 410 -13.14 18.77 11.86
CA ARG A 410 -12.54 17.44 11.96
C ARG A 410 -11.27 17.44 12.81
N TRP A 411 -10.37 18.39 12.55
CA TRP A 411 -9.15 18.52 13.32
C TRP A 411 -9.41 18.74 14.82
N ILE A 412 -10.38 19.58 15.19
CA ILE A 412 -10.76 19.84 16.58
C ILE A 412 -11.37 18.57 17.22
N GLY A 413 -12.22 17.84 16.50
CA GLY A 413 -12.74 16.53 16.93
C GLY A 413 -11.63 15.50 17.18
N GLU A 414 -10.65 15.41 16.28
CA GLU A 414 -9.46 14.53 16.42
C GLU A 414 -8.61 14.91 17.63
N LYS A 415 -8.67 16.17 18.05
CA LYS A 415 -7.97 16.72 19.22
C LYS A 415 -8.76 16.58 20.52
N GLY A 416 -9.91 15.90 20.50
CA GLY A 416 -10.62 15.47 21.70
C GLY A 416 -11.84 16.31 22.07
N ALA A 417 -12.18 17.34 21.30
CA ALA A 417 -13.42 18.08 21.51
C ALA A 417 -14.63 17.16 21.33
N LYS A 418 -15.62 17.29 22.21
CA LYS A 418 -16.84 16.48 22.17
C LYS A 418 -18.09 17.25 21.76
N HIS A 419 -18.02 18.57 21.74
CA HIS A 419 -19.15 19.43 21.41
C HIS A 419 -18.74 20.51 20.41
N LEU A 420 -19.36 20.49 19.23
CA LEU A 420 -19.12 21.47 18.17
C LEU A 420 -20.43 22.16 17.79
N LEU A 421 -20.38 23.49 17.73
CA LEU A 421 -21.45 24.34 17.23
C LEU A 421 -21.00 25.00 15.92
N LEU A 422 -21.52 24.51 14.80
CA LEU A 422 -21.11 24.92 13.46
C LEU A 422 -22.13 25.89 12.87
N LEU A 423 -21.84 27.19 12.92
CA LEU A 423 -22.76 28.25 12.48
C LEU A 423 -22.66 28.45 10.96
N SER A 424 -23.79 28.47 10.27
CA SER A 424 -23.81 28.94 8.88
C SER A 424 -25.21 29.37 8.44
N ARG A 425 -25.30 30.23 7.41
CA ARG A 425 -26.58 30.68 6.85
C ARG A 425 -27.43 29.56 6.24
N SER A 426 -26.80 28.47 5.81
CA SER A 426 -27.48 27.33 5.17
C SER A 426 -27.70 26.15 6.12
N GLY A 427 -27.08 26.17 7.31
CA GLY A 427 -27.02 25.03 8.22
C GLY A 427 -26.27 23.82 7.63
N GLY A 428 -26.48 22.64 8.22
CA GLY A 428 -25.89 21.36 7.79
C GLY A 428 -26.54 20.70 6.57
N LYS A 429 -27.08 21.46 5.62
CA LYS A 429 -27.97 20.94 4.56
C LYS A 429 -27.27 20.53 3.26
N THR A 430 -25.99 20.87 3.06
CA THR A 430 -25.27 20.47 1.83
C THR A 430 -24.72 19.05 1.97
N THR A 431 -24.51 18.35 0.85
CA THR A 431 -23.96 16.98 0.83
C THR A 431 -22.64 16.90 1.60
N GLU A 432 -21.73 17.86 1.38
CA GLU A 432 -20.41 17.88 2.03
C GLU A 432 -20.51 18.19 3.53
N ALA A 433 -21.52 18.96 3.95
CA ALA A 433 -21.79 19.22 5.36
C ALA A 433 -22.31 17.96 6.04
N ILE A 434 -23.24 17.23 5.41
CA ILE A 434 -23.80 15.97 5.92
C ILE A 434 -22.71 14.92 6.11
N GLU A 435 -21.80 14.77 5.13
CA GLU A 435 -20.65 13.87 5.23
C GLU A 435 -19.72 14.23 6.40
N CYS A 436 -19.41 15.53 6.55
CA CYS A 436 -18.57 16.03 7.63
C CYS A 436 -19.21 15.79 9.00
N ILE A 437 -20.51 16.06 9.16
CA ILE A 437 -21.27 15.80 10.38
C ILE A 437 -21.26 14.30 10.70
N SER A 438 -21.49 13.46 9.70
CA SER A 438 -21.48 11.99 9.86
C SER A 438 -20.10 11.46 10.25
N SER A 439 -19.03 12.05 9.73
CA SER A 439 -17.65 11.74 10.12
C SER A 439 -17.38 12.15 11.58
N LEU A 440 -17.79 13.35 11.99
CA LEU A 440 -17.62 13.83 13.36
C LEU A 440 -18.44 13.03 14.39
N ARG A 441 -19.67 12.64 14.04
CA ARG A 441 -20.51 11.78 14.89
C ARG A 441 -19.90 10.40 15.07
N ARG A 442 -19.30 9.82 14.02
CA ARG A 442 -18.53 8.56 14.12
C ARG A 442 -17.32 8.67 15.07
N MET A 443 -16.76 9.87 15.23
CA MET A 443 -15.71 10.16 16.22
C MET A 443 -16.26 10.38 17.65
N GLY A 444 -17.57 10.23 17.84
CA GLY A 444 -18.25 10.47 19.12
C GLY A 444 -18.30 11.95 19.49
N VAL A 445 -18.42 12.85 18.51
CA VAL A 445 -18.61 14.29 18.70
C VAL A 445 -20.09 14.64 18.51
N THR A 446 -20.66 15.36 19.47
CA THR A 446 -21.98 16.00 19.33
C THR A 446 -21.82 17.25 18.47
N VAL A 447 -22.51 17.29 17.34
CA VAL A 447 -22.41 18.37 16.35
C VAL A 447 -23.78 18.98 16.12
N GLU A 448 -23.87 20.28 16.39
CA GLU A 448 -25.05 21.10 16.15
C GLU A 448 -24.76 22.11 15.03
N THR A 449 -25.69 22.26 14.09
CA THR A 449 -25.49 23.10 12.90
C THR A 449 -26.65 24.06 12.68
N PRO A 450 -26.89 25.01 13.61
CA PRO A 450 -28.00 25.95 13.49
C PRO A 450 -27.81 26.86 12.28
N VAL A 451 -28.94 27.29 11.73
CA VAL A 451 -28.96 28.37 10.74
C VAL A 451 -28.70 29.67 11.49
N CYS A 452 -27.57 30.31 11.20
CA CYS A 452 -27.17 31.56 11.84
C CYS A 452 -26.38 32.43 10.86
N ASP A 453 -26.79 33.70 10.73
CA ASP A 453 -26.03 34.75 10.05
C ASP A 453 -25.13 35.46 11.07
N VAL A 454 -23.84 35.15 11.03
CA VAL A 454 -22.84 35.73 11.93
C VAL A 454 -22.63 37.24 11.74
N SER A 455 -23.14 37.83 10.65
CA SER A 455 -23.16 39.29 10.46
C SER A 455 -24.30 39.98 11.22
N ASN A 456 -25.32 39.21 11.66
CA ASN A 456 -26.45 39.71 12.43
C ASN A 456 -26.27 39.40 13.92
N ARG A 457 -26.01 40.45 14.70
CA ARG A 457 -25.81 40.35 16.16
C ARG A 457 -26.96 39.65 16.88
N ALA A 458 -28.22 39.99 16.56
CA ALA A 458 -29.37 39.43 17.25
C ALA A 458 -29.53 37.93 16.98
N ASP A 459 -29.17 37.48 15.77
CA ASP A 459 -29.21 36.08 15.38
C ASP A 459 -28.14 35.24 16.10
N VAL A 460 -26.94 35.80 16.23
CA VAL A 460 -25.85 35.20 17.02
C VAL A 460 -26.23 35.14 18.50
N GLU A 461 -26.74 36.23 19.08
CA GLU A 461 -27.13 36.27 20.50
C GLU A 461 -28.22 35.23 20.80
N LYS A 462 -29.24 35.13 19.94
CA LYS A 462 -30.29 34.12 20.07
C LYS A 462 -29.73 32.69 19.98
N THR A 463 -28.93 32.41 18.95
CA THR A 463 -28.36 31.08 18.72
C THR A 463 -27.45 30.67 19.88
N ILE A 464 -26.56 31.55 20.33
CA ILE A 464 -25.65 31.24 21.44
C ILE A 464 -26.42 31.05 22.75
N ALA A 465 -27.47 31.84 23.01
CA ALA A 465 -28.30 31.66 24.20
C ALA A 465 -29.01 30.30 24.22
N GLU A 466 -29.54 29.85 23.07
CA GLU A 466 -30.20 28.55 22.91
C GLU A 466 -29.25 27.39 23.23
N TYR A 467 -28.06 27.36 22.62
CA TYR A 467 -27.13 26.24 22.79
C TYR A 467 -26.31 26.30 24.08
N ARG A 468 -26.20 27.47 24.73
CA ARG A 468 -25.64 27.55 26.09
C ARG A 468 -26.51 26.83 27.13
N ALA A 469 -27.81 26.69 26.88
CA ALA A 469 -28.72 25.98 27.78
C ALA A 469 -28.64 24.45 27.63
N THR A 470 -28.14 23.94 26.49
CA THR A 470 -28.19 22.51 26.13
C THR A 470 -26.81 21.87 25.95
N MET A 471 -25.75 22.67 25.77
CA MET A 471 -24.37 22.20 25.57
C MET A 471 -23.43 22.70 26.69
N PRO A 472 -22.25 22.08 26.87
CA PRO A 472 -21.25 22.56 27.83
C PRO A 472 -20.74 23.97 27.51
N PRO A 473 -20.02 24.63 28.45
CA PRO A 473 -19.55 26.00 28.28
C PRO A 473 -18.72 26.20 27.01
N ILE A 474 -18.95 27.32 26.32
CA ILE A 474 -18.17 27.71 25.14
C ILE A 474 -16.78 28.17 25.60
N LYS A 475 -15.72 27.53 25.11
CA LYS A 475 -14.31 27.85 25.45
C LYS A 475 -13.46 28.26 24.25
N GLY A 476 -14.04 28.35 23.05
CA GLY A 476 -13.32 28.73 21.84
C GLY A 476 -14.22 28.87 20.63
#